data_AF-A0A927ULI5-F1
#
_entry.id   AF-A0A927ULI5-F1
#
_cell.length_a   1.000
_cell.length_b   1.000
_cell.length_c   1.000
_cell.angle_alpha   90.00
_cell.angle_beta   90.00
_cell.angle_gamma   90.00
#
_symmetry.space_group_name_H-M   'P 1'
#
loop_
_entity.id
_entity.type
_entity.pdbx_description
1 polymer ?
#
loop_
_entity_poly.entity_id
_entity_poly.type
_entity_poly.pdbx_seq_one_letter_code
_entity_poly.pdbx_strand_id
1 'polypeptide(L)'
;MNEIVKRIRELVLENAEIEDKNLDSLSGMKLVEDLGYDSVGLIHLICELEEEFDINFDGLDELIEEFESYDSLVNLVIRLVKGNSNEFVR
;
A
#
# COMPACT_ATOMS: atom_id res chain seq x y z
N MET A 1 -12.94 -7.62 -9.55
CA MET A 1 -11.73 -7.21 -8.80
C MET A 1 -12.20 -6.28 -7.70
N ASN A 2 -11.65 -6.37 -6.48
CA ASN A 2 -12.08 -5.50 -5.37
C ASN A 2 -11.62 -4.06 -5.68
N GLU A 3 -12.52 -3.06 -5.62
CA GLU A 3 -12.22 -1.66 -5.95
C GLU A 3 -11.06 -1.12 -5.10
N ILE A 4 -10.96 -1.55 -3.83
CA ILE A 4 -9.83 -1.21 -2.95
C ILE A 4 -8.49 -1.70 -3.53
N VAL A 5 -8.44 -2.95 -3.98
CA VAL A 5 -7.21 -3.55 -4.54
C VAL A 5 -6.80 -2.85 -5.84
N LYS A 6 -7.78 -2.48 -6.67
CA LYS A 6 -7.54 -1.72 -7.89
C LYS A 6 -6.94 -0.36 -7.54
N ARG A 7 -7.47 0.33 -6.55
CA ARG A 7 -6.96 1.65 -6.15
C ARG A 7 -5.57 1.57 -5.51
N ILE A 8 -5.30 0.59 -4.66
CA ILE A 8 -3.94 0.33 -4.12
C ILE A 8 -2.94 0.11 -5.27
N ARG A 9 -3.32 -0.67 -6.29
CA ARG A 9 -2.47 -0.89 -7.47
C ARG A 9 -2.12 0.41 -8.18
N GLU A 10 -3.10 1.29 -8.39
CA GLU A 10 -2.90 2.59 -9.04
C GLU A 10 -1.92 3.44 -8.26
N LEU A 11 -2.12 3.61 -6.94
CA LEU A 11 -1.23 4.38 -6.07
C LEU A 11 0.20 3.81 -6.05
N VAL A 12 0.33 2.48 -6.06
CA VAL A 12 1.64 1.83 -6.14
C VAL A 12 2.33 2.13 -7.47
N LEU A 13 1.63 2.05 -8.59
CA LEU A 13 2.24 2.36 -9.89
C LEU A 13 2.54 3.84 -10.06
N GLU A 14 1.73 4.73 -9.49
CA GLU A 14 1.94 6.18 -9.54
C GLU A 14 3.27 6.55 -8.87
N ASN A 15 3.57 5.95 -7.71
CA ASN A 15 4.76 6.22 -6.90
C ASN A 15 5.98 5.33 -7.23
N ALA A 16 5.82 4.23 -7.97
CA ALA A 16 6.94 3.36 -8.33
C ALA A 16 7.94 4.04 -9.27
N GLU A 17 9.24 3.79 -9.03
CA GLU A 17 10.38 4.28 -9.83
C GLU A 17 10.78 3.29 -10.94
N ILE A 18 9.79 2.75 -11.65
CA ILE A 18 10.00 1.82 -12.77
C ILE A 18 9.64 2.44 -14.12
N GLU A 19 10.35 2.03 -15.16
CA GLU A 19 10.10 2.50 -16.54
C GLU A 19 8.80 1.91 -17.11
N ASP A 20 8.50 0.63 -16.80
CA ASP A 20 7.31 -0.05 -17.29
C ASP A 20 6.21 -0.06 -16.23
N LYS A 21 5.26 0.88 -16.37
CA LYS A 21 4.05 0.92 -15.53
C LYS A 21 2.90 0.08 -16.09
N ASN A 22 3.08 -0.58 -17.24
CA ASN A 22 2.08 -1.49 -17.84
C ASN A 22 2.28 -2.93 -17.39
N LEU A 23 2.57 -3.14 -16.11
CA LEU A 23 2.67 -4.48 -15.54
C LEU A 23 1.29 -5.12 -15.49
N ASP A 24 1.13 -6.35 -15.99
CA ASP A 24 -0.14 -7.09 -15.94
C ASP A 24 -0.53 -7.46 -14.49
N SER A 25 0.46 -7.70 -13.63
CA SER A 25 0.30 -8.06 -12.22
C SER A 25 1.44 -7.51 -11.38
N LEU A 26 1.13 -7.11 -10.15
CA LEU A 26 2.10 -6.74 -9.11
C LEU A 26 2.25 -7.81 -8.02
N SER A 27 1.48 -8.90 -8.09
CA SER A 27 1.52 -9.96 -7.08
C SER A 27 2.91 -10.60 -7.02
N GLY A 28 3.42 -10.78 -5.80
CA GLY A 28 4.76 -11.27 -5.50
C GLY A 28 5.89 -10.26 -5.67
N MET A 29 5.63 -9.07 -6.23
CA MET A 29 6.67 -8.06 -6.41
C MET A 29 7.04 -7.39 -5.10
N LYS A 30 8.34 -7.17 -4.92
CA LYS A 30 8.91 -6.43 -3.81
C LYS A 30 8.89 -4.94 -4.10
N LEU A 31 8.44 -4.15 -3.13
CA LEU A 31 8.32 -2.70 -3.31
C LEU A 31 9.69 -2.06 -3.61
N VAL A 32 10.71 -2.42 -2.83
CA VAL A 32 12.06 -1.86 -3.02
C VAL A 32 12.79 -2.51 -4.19
N GLU A 33 12.87 -3.84 -4.24
CA GLU A 33 13.72 -4.55 -5.22
C GLU A 33 13.14 -4.55 -6.65
N ASP A 34 11.81 -4.65 -6.80
CA ASP A 34 11.17 -4.77 -8.11
C ASP A 34 10.51 -3.47 -8.58
N LEU A 35 9.97 -2.67 -7.64
CA LEU A 35 9.22 -1.44 -7.96
C LEU A 35 10.03 -0.14 -7.69
N GLY A 36 11.28 -0.27 -7.25
CA GLY A 36 12.21 0.85 -7.12
C GLY A 36 11.89 1.82 -5.99
N TYR A 37 11.08 1.41 -5.01
CA TYR A 37 10.77 2.29 -3.89
C TYR A 37 11.99 2.55 -3.00
N ASP A 38 12.23 3.82 -2.68
CA ASP A 38 13.13 4.23 -1.61
C ASP A 38 12.35 4.56 -0.32
N SER A 39 13.07 4.94 0.74
CA SER A 39 12.43 5.28 2.01
C SER A 39 11.48 6.48 1.92
N VAL A 40 11.73 7.43 1.02
CA VAL A 40 10.89 8.61 0.85
C VAL A 40 9.63 8.27 0.06
N GLY A 41 9.76 7.50 -1.02
CA GLY A 41 8.65 6.99 -1.81
C GLY A 41 7.73 6.07 -1.03
N LEU A 42 8.28 5.25 -0.11
CA LEU A 42 7.47 4.44 0.79
C LEU A 42 6.65 5.31 1.75
N ILE A 43 7.27 6.32 2.38
CA ILE A 43 6.55 7.26 3.26
C ILE A 43 5.45 7.98 2.47
N HIS A 44 5.75 8.42 1.24
CA HIS A 44 4.77 9.12 0.41
C HIS A 44 3.58 8.24 0.07
N LEU A 45 3.83 7.00 -0.38
CA LEU A 45 2.79 6.01 -0.66
C LEU A 45 1.92 5.74 0.57
N ILE A 46 2.53 5.60 1.76
CA ILE A 46 1.80 5.38 3.01
C ILE A 46 0.86 6.55 3.29
N CYS A 47 1.35 7.79 3.22
CA CYS A 47 0.49 8.97 3.43
C CYS A 47 -0.66 9.03 2.43
N GLU A 48 -0.44 8.72 1.15
CA GLU A 48 -1.52 8.68 0.16
C GLU A 48 -2.56 7.59 0.46
N LEU A 49 -2.13 6.43 0.97
CA LEU A 49 -3.04 5.37 1.39
C LEU A 49 -3.87 5.75 2.62
N GLU A 50 -3.28 6.45 3.59
CA GLU A 50 -3.99 7.00 4.74
C GLU A 50 -5.08 7.96 4.32
N GLU A 51 -4.73 8.93 3.46
CA GLU A 51 -5.66 9.93 2.96
C GLU A 51 -6.77 9.33 2.08
N GLU A 52 -6.43 8.39 1.18
CA GLU A 52 -7.39 7.79 0.24
C GLU A 52 -8.40 6.88 0.95
N PHE A 53 -7.96 6.13 1.96
CA PHE A 53 -8.80 5.12 2.62
C PHE A 53 -9.29 5.52 4.00
N ASP A 54 -8.96 6.74 4.47
CA ASP A 54 -9.23 7.21 5.84
C ASP A 54 -8.75 6.18 6.87
N ILE A 55 -7.51 5.71 6.71
CA ILE A 55 -6.84 4.78 7.62
C ILE A 55 -5.63 5.46 8.25
N ASN A 56 -5.11 4.86 9.31
CA ASN A 56 -3.91 5.33 9.98
C ASN A 56 -2.99 4.13 10.23
N PHE A 57 -1.72 4.27 9.89
CA PHE A 57 -0.72 3.24 10.09
C PHE A 57 0.10 3.42 11.40
N ASP A 58 -0.27 4.35 12.28
CA ASP A 58 0.37 4.65 13.58
C ASP A 58 1.09 3.45 14.23
N GLY A 59 2.41 3.57 14.46
CA GLY A 59 3.30 2.46 14.87
C GLY A 59 4.18 1.91 13.74
N LEU A 60 4.31 2.65 12.63
CA LEU A 60 4.94 2.25 11.37
C LEU A 60 6.40 1.82 11.42
N ASP A 61 7.18 2.19 12.44
CA ASP A 61 8.60 1.82 12.49
C ASP A 61 8.79 0.29 12.40
N GLU A 62 7.86 -0.48 12.98
CA GLU A 62 7.85 -1.95 12.88
C GLU A 62 7.12 -2.46 11.62
N LEU A 63 6.17 -1.70 11.07
CA LEU A 63 5.39 -2.10 9.90
C LEU A 63 6.16 -1.92 8.60
N ILE A 64 7.07 -0.94 8.48
CA ILE A 64 7.96 -0.73 7.31
C ILE A 64 8.70 -2.04 6.95
N GLU A 65 9.06 -2.84 7.94
CA GLU A 65 9.66 -4.17 7.74
C GLU A 65 8.67 -5.20 7.16
N GLU A 66 7.35 -5.06 7.40
CA GLU A 66 6.31 -5.90 6.80
C GLU A 66 5.91 -5.47 5.37
N PHE A 67 6.23 -4.24 4.94
CA PHE A 67 6.01 -3.74 3.57
C PHE A 67 7.07 -4.27 2.57
N GLU A 68 7.46 -5.54 2.66
CA GLU A 68 8.42 -6.11 1.71
C GLU A 68 7.80 -6.25 0.31
N SER A 69 6.53 -6.63 0.22
CA SER A 69 5.85 -6.97 -1.03
C SER A 69 4.52 -6.26 -1.23
N TYR A 70 4.11 -6.14 -2.50
CA TYR A 70 2.78 -5.63 -2.89
C TYR A 70 1.64 -6.41 -2.22
N ASP A 71 1.76 -7.74 -2.10
CA ASP A 71 0.71 -8.56 -1.49
C ASP A 71 0.59 -8.30 0.02
N SER A 72 1.72 -8.09 0.71
CA SER A 72 1.73 -7.70 2.14
C SER A 72 1.04 -6.35 2.34
N LEU A 73 1.39 -5.36 1.51
CA LEU A 73 0.77 -4.03 1.50
C LEU A 73 -0.75 -4.13 1.32
N VAL A 74 -1.21 -4.84 0.28
CA VAL A 74 -2.64 -5.00 0.00
C VAL A 74 -3.37 -5.64 1.18
N ASN A 75 -2.79 -6.69 1.77
CA ASN A 75 -3.40 -7.36 2.92
C ASN A 75 -3.50 -6.44 4.14
N LEU A 76 -2.49 -5.62 4.41
CA LEU A 76 -2.48 -4.68 5.52
C LEU A 76 -3.55 -3.60 5.34
N VAL A 77 -3.60 -2.95 4.17
CA VAL A 77 -4.60 -1.92 3.86
C VAL A 77 -6.02 -2.49 4.00
N ILE A 78 -6.27 -3.68 3.46
CA ILE A 78 -7.58 -4.34 3.59
C ILE A 78 -7.94 -4.61 5.06
N ARG A 79 -6.97 -5.00 5.89
CA ARG A 79 -7.20 -5.21 7.33
C ARG A 79 -7.55 -3.91 8.03
N LEU A 80 -6.82 -2.84 7.78
CA LEU A 80 -7.07 -1.53 8.37
C LEU A 80 -8.42 -0.96 7.96
N VAL A 81 -8.76 -1.00 6.66
CA VAL A 81 -10.07 -0.53 6.17
C VAL A 81 -11.24 -1.29 6.81
N LYS A 82 -11.10 -2.62 6.94
CA LYS A 82 -12.12 -3.46 7.61
C LYS A 82 -12.18 -3.22 9.12
N GLY A 83 -11.04 -2.97 9.76
CA GLY A 83 -10.95 -2.64 11.18
C GLY A 83 -11.59 -1.29 11.49
N ASN A 84 -11.34 -0.28 10.66
CA ASN A 84 -11.84 1.09 10.85
C ASN A 84 -13.36 1.18 10.65
N SER A 85 -13.92 0.31 9.79
CA SER A 85 -15.38 0.18 9.61
C SER A 85 -16.13 -0.23 10.89
N ASN A 86 -15.43 -0.67 11.95
CA ASN A 86 -16.02 -1.16 13.19
C ASN A 86 -16.03 -0.13 14.35
N GLU A 87 -15.44 1.06 14.20
CA GLU A 87 -15.35 2.05 15.29
C GLU A 87 -16.49 3.10 15.35
N PHE A 88 -17.43 3.11 14.41
CA PHE A 88 -18.60 4.02 14.46
C PHE A 88 -19.82 3.49 15.24
N VAL A 89 -19.65 2.48 16.10
CA VAL A 89 -20.72 1.98 16.98
C VAL A 89 -20.26 1.98 18.44
N ARG A 90 -20.04 3.15 19.03
CA ARG A 90 -20.12 3.34 20.49
C ARG A 90 -20.66 4.72 20.86
#